data_AF-A0A183H7E7-F1
#
_entry.id   AF-A0A183H7E7-F1
#
_cell.length_a   1.000
_cell.length_b   1.000
_cell.length_c   1.000
_cell.angle_alpha   90.00
_cell.angle_beta   90.00
_cell.angle_gamma   90.00
#
_symmetry.space_group_name_H-M   'P 1'
#
loop_
_entity.id
_entity.type
_entity.pdbx_description
1 polymer ?
#
loop_
_entity_poly.entity_id
_entity_poly.type
_entity_poly.pdbx_seq_one_letter_code
_entity_poly.pdbx_strand_id
1 'polypeptide(L)'
;MGIQCIRDDGKYALTRFSRLWTDGQTSVVRCMLETGRTHQIRVHLQYLGYPIVDDYIYNTAAWGETKGKDGNYGKSLEQLRKDVLEEHKASNWHEQVDPEYETRVKQIAEGKVQPESEGLDTKARQEYDPVCMNCNVKKKDVILEHMMLHLHCLKYQTSEWSYSSEIPLWAIQPNDIRKVPEDTPRDRHAVQSY
;
A
#
# COMPACT_ATOMS: atom_id res chain seq x y z
N MET A 1 -4.86 9.40 6.82
CA MET A 1 -4.14 8.40 7.64
C MET A 1 -2.74 8.91 7.94
N GLY A 2 -2.23 8.72 9.16
CA GLY A 2 -0.93 9.28 9.57
C GLY A 2 0.22 8.29 9.41
N ILE A 3 1.34 8.77 8.85
CA ILE A 3 2.62 8.05 8.82
C ILE A 3 3.13 7.85 10.25
N GLN A 4 3.72 6.69 10.53
CA GLN A 4 4.31 6.33 11.83
C GLN A 4 5.84 6.24 11.71
N CYS A 5 6.57 6.63 12.75
CA CYS A 5 8.04 6.59 12.80
C CYS A 5 8.51 6.17 14.19
N ILE A 6 9.77 5.70 14.29
CA ILE A 6 10.41 5.39 15.57
C ILE A 6 10.89 6.68 16.21
N ARG A 7 10.59 6.87 17.49
CA ARG A 7 10.90 8.06 18.27
C ARG A 7 11.10 7.69 19.73
N ASP A 8 11.96 8.43 20.43
CA ASP A 8 12.24 8.21 21.85
C ASP A 8 11.01 8.50 22.74
N ASP A 9 10.15 9.44 22.32
CA ASP A 9 8.87 9.76 22.98
C ASP A 9 7.69 8.92 22.44
N GLY A 10 7.98 7.86 21.67
CA GLY A 10 6.99 6.96 21.10
C GLY A 10 6.29 6.07 22.14
N LYS A 11 5.12 5.55 21.78
CA LYS A 11 4.44 4.54 22.61
C LYS A 11 5.19 3.22 22.54
N TYR A 12 5.31 2.54 23.68
CA TYR A 12 5.88 1.18 23.73
C TYR A 12 5.20 0.25 22.72
N ALA A 13 6.05 -0.44 21.95
CA ALA A 13 5.68 -1.40 20.94
C ALA A 13 6.73 -2.53 20.88
N LEU A 14 6.29 -3.78 20.79
CA LEU A 14 7.18 -4.93 20.75
C LEU A 14 6.67 -5.99 19.76
N THR A 15 7.58 -6.41 18.88
CA THR A 15 7.38 -7.48 17.90
C THR A 15 8.62 -8.37 17.93
N ARG A 16 8.41 -9.69 18.03
CA ARG A 16 9.47 -10.69 17.88
C ARG A 16 9.45 -11.23 16.46
N PHE A 17 10.60 -11.23 15.80
CA PHE A 17 10.74 -11.73 14.44
C PHE A 17 11.57 -13.02 14.43
N SER A 18 11.16 -13.98 13.60
CA SER A 18 11.96 -15.15 13.28
C SER A 18 11.91 -15.39 11.78
N ARG A 19 13.05 -15.41 11.11
CA ARG A 19 13.14 -15.75 9.69
C ARG A 19 12.75 -17.20 9.48
N LEU A 20 11.76 -17.46 8.62
CA LEU A 20 11.35 -18.80 8.24
C LEU A 20 12.26 -19.34 7.14
N TRP A 21 12.43 -18.56 6.06
CA TRP A 21 13.35 -18.87 4.97
C TRP A 21 13.73 -17.60 4.19
N THR A 22 14.72 -17.71 3.32
CA THR A 22 15.17 -16.66 2.40
C THR A 22 15.67 -17.28 1.10
N ASP A 23 15.49 -16.56 -0.01
CA ASP A 23 16.09 -16.85 -1.31
C ASP A 23 17.43 -16.11 -1.53
N GLY A 24 17.92 -15.38 -0.52
CA GLY A 24 19.12 -14.54 -0.58
C GLY A 24 18.84 -13.06 -0.88
N GLN A 25 17.68 -12.72 -1.45
CA GLN A 25 17.25 -11.34 -1.71
C GLN A 25 16.11 -10.91 -0.78
N THR A 26 15.11 -11.76 -0.63
CA THR A 26 13.93 -11.57 0.21
C THR A 26 13.86 -12.63 1.29
N SER A 27 13.11 -12.35 2.36
CA SER A 27 12.93 -13.27 3.47
C SER A 27 11.47 -13.34 3.86
N VAL A 28 10.98 -14.55 4.10
CA VAL A 28 9.71 -14.74 4.81
C VAL A 28 10.01 -14.75 6.30
N VAL A 29 9.37 -13.85 7.02
CA VAL A 29 9.54 -13.70 8.46
C VAL A 29 8.23 -13.96 9.18
N ARG A 30 8.29 -14.72 10.27
CA ARG A 30 7.19 -14.82 11.22
C ARG A 30 7.29 -13.67 12.21
N CYS A 31 6.18 -12.98 12.38
CA CYS A 31 6.03 -11.84 13.30
C CYS A 31 5.13 -12.27 14.46
N MET A 32 5.63 -12.17 15.69
CA MET A 32 4.84 -12.37 16.91
C MET A 32 4.70 -11.03 17.63
N LEU A 33 3.47 -10.54 17.70
CA LEU A 33 3.14 -9.25 18.30
C LEU A 33 2.86 -9.42 19.80
N GLU A 34 3.53 -8.62 20.64
CA GLU A 34 3.12 -8.42 22.03
C GLU A 34 2.23 -7.18 22.19
N THR A 35 2.31 -6.25 21.24
CA THR A 35 1.49 -5.04 21.17
C THR A 35 0.92 -4.87 19.75
N GLY A 36 -0.16 -4.08 19.61
CA GLY A 36 -0.85 -3.84 18.33
C GLY A 36 -0.91 -2.36 17.94
N ARG A 37 0.23 -1.68 17.78
CA ARG A 37 0.25 -0.28 17.31
C ARG A 37 -0.03 -0.20 15.80
N THR A 38 -0.53 0.95 15.36
CA THR A 38 -0.74 1.22 13.94
C THR A 38 0.57 1.05 13.16
N HIS A 39 0.53 0.26 12.09
CA HIS A 39 1.68 -0.04 11.22
C HIS A 39 2.89 -0.67 11.92
N GLN A 40 2.73 -1.23 13.12
CA GLN A 40 3.85 -1.70 13.96
C GLN A 40 4.81 -2.65 13.23
N ILE A 41 4.29 -3.68 12.55
CA ILE A 41 5.14 -4.64 11.80
C ILE A 41 5.95 -3.92 10.71
N ARG A 42 5.29 -3.03 9.96
CA ARG A 42 5.89 -2.30 8.82
C ARG A 42 7.05 -1.43 9.29
N VAL A 43 6.82 -0.62 10.33
CA VAL A 43 7.82 0.28 10.90
C VAL A 43 8.96 -0.49 11.58
N HIS A 44 8.67 -1.59 12.29
CA HIS A 44 9.73 -2.37 12.94
C HIS A 44 10.64 -3.06 11.92
N LEU A 45 10.08 -3.64 10.85
CA LEU A 45 10.87 -4.25 9.78
C LEU A 45 11.71 -3.20 9.03
N GLN A 46 11.14 -2.02 8.78
CA GLN A 46 11.86 -0.87 8.26
C GLN A 46 13.03 -0.45 9.17
N TYR A 47 12.79 -0.32 10.48
CA TYR A 47 13.80 0.04 11.47
C TYR A 47 14.95 -0.98 11.50
N LEU A 48 14.66 -2.27 11.33
CA LEU A 48 15.69 -3.30 11.23
C LEU A 48 16.48 -3.25 9.90
N GLY A 49 16.03 -2.44 8.92
CA GLY A 49 16.63 -2.32 7.60
C GLY A 49 16.09 -3.31 6.57
N TYR A 50 14.98 -3.99 6.87
CA TYR A 50 14.36 -5.00 6.02
C TYR A 50 12.88 -4.67 5.78
N PRO A 51 12.54 -3.52 5.17
CA PRO A 51 11.15 -3.13 4.93
C PRO A 51 10.41 -4.18 4.10
N ILE A 52 9.09 -4.25 4.28
CA ILE A 52 8.24 -5.21 3.56
C ILE A 52 8.31 -4.93 2.06
N VAL A 53 8.40 -6.00 1.26
CA VAL A 53 8.37 -5.94 -0.20
C VAL A 53 7.02 -5.37 -0.64
N ASP A 54 7.06 -4.44 -1.60
CA ASP A 54 5.90 -3.69 -2.10
C ASP A 54 5.16 -2.86 -1.04
N ASP A 55 5.81 -2.56 0.09
CA ASP A 55 5.29 -1.57 1.02
C ASP A 55 5.48 -0.16 0.43
N TYR A 56 4.48 0.27 -0.33
CA TYR A 56 4.49 1.57 -0.97
C TYR A 56 4.59 2.73 -0.01
N ILE A 57 4.44 2.59 1.32
CA ILE A 57 4.61 3.72 2.25
C ILE A 57 5.98 3.71 2.90
N TYR A 58 6.47 2.56 3.34
CA TYR A 58 7.68 2.44 4.17
C TYR A 58 8.92 1.96 3.40
N ASN A 59 8.75 1.49 2.17
CA ASN A 59 9.82 1.06 1.29
C ASN A 59 9.99 2.00 0.08
N THR A 60 10.06 3.31 0.34
CA THR A 60 10.19 4.34 -0.72
C THR A 60 11.46 5.16 -0.59
N ALA A 61 11.74 6.01 -1.59
CA ALA A 61 12.90 6.90 -1.56
C ALA A 61 12.79 8.02 -0.52
N ALA A 62 11.57 8.43 -0.13
CA ALA A 62 11.37 9.45 0.90
C ALA A 62 12.07 9.14 2.24
N TRP A 63 12.27 7.85 2.56
CA TRP A 63 12.94 7.38 3.78
C TRP A 63 14.48 7.35 3.71
N GLY A 64 15.06 7.87 2.62
CA GLY A 64 16.50 7.94 2.41
C GLY A 64 17.11 6.62 1.92
N GLU A 65 18.44 6.60 1.83
CA GLU A 65 19.21 5.47 1.29
C GLU A 65 19.06 4.21 2.14
N THR A 66 19.10 4.37 3.48
CA THR A 66 18.96 3.27 4.44
C THR A 66 17.50 2.90 4.72
N LYS A 67 16.55 3.54 4.03
CA LYS A 67 15.11 3.34 4.22
C LYS A 67 14.64 3.48 5.67
N GLY A 68 15.27 4.31 6.50
CA GLY A 68 14.88 4.48 7.90
C GLY A 68 15.44 3.44 8.88
N LYS A 69 16.41 2.63 8.45
CA LYS A 69 17.14 1.71 9.34
C LYS A 69 17.68 2.45 10.58
N ASP A 70 17.55 1.83 11.74
CA ASP A 70 17.95 2.36 13.05
C ASP A 70 17.28 3.72 13.38
N GLY A 71 16.16 4.04 12.72
CA GLY A 71 15.48 5.33 12.87
C GLY A 71 16.22 6.48 12.18
N ASN A 72 17.21 6.19 11.34
CA ASN A 72 17.96 7.20 10.61
C ASN A 72 17.22 7.62 9.34
N TYR A 73 16.64 8.81 9.37
CA TYR A 73 15.89 9.38 8.25
C TYR A 73 16.69 10.43 7.43
N GLY A 74 17.84 10.87 7.93
CA GLY A 74 18.67 11.90 7.30
C GLY A 74 18.02 13.30 7.17
N LYS A 75 16.84 13.50 7.76
CA LYS A 75 16.06 14.76 7.71
C LYS A 75 15.15 14.88 8.95
N SER A 76 14.57 16.06 9.15
CA SER A 76 13.61 16.27 10.25
C SER A 76 12.34 15.45 10.04
N LEU A 77 11.66 15.08 11.13
CA LEU A 77 10.39 14.33 11.05
C LEU A 77 9.29 15.10 10.30
N GLU A 78 9.27 16.42 10.42
CA GLU A 78 8.34 17.28 9.70
C GLU A 78 8.58 17.23 8.19
N GLN A 79 9.85 17.33 7.77
CA GLN A 79 10.22 17.23 6.36
C GLN A 79 9.95 15.82 5.82
N LEU A 80 10.32 14.78 6.56
CA LEU A 80 10.02 13.39 6.19
C LEU A 80 8.52 13.17 5.99
N ARG A 81 7.70 13.67 6.93
CA ARG A 81 6.24 13.56 6.80
C ARG A 81 5.75 14.26 5.55
N LYS A 82 6.29 15.44 5.23
CA LYS A 82 5.94 16.17 4.00
C LYS A 82 6.34 15.39 2.75
N ASP A 83 7.55 14.84 2.72
CA ASP A 83 8.05 14.07 1.57
C ASP A 83 7.21 12.81 1.32
N VAL A 84 6.93 12.03 2.36
CA VAL A 84 6.12 10.81 2.25
C VAL A 84 4.66 11.16 1.86
N LEU A 85 4.10 12.25 2.41
CA LEU A 85 2.77 12.70 2.00
C LEU A 85 2.74 13.16 0.54
N GLU A 86 3.80 13.84 0.08
CA GLU A 86 3.95 14.26 -1.31
C GLU A 86 4.01 13.05 -2.24
N GLU A 87 4.77 12.01 -1.91
CA GLU A 87 4.85 10.77 -2.69
C GLU A 87 3.50 10.04 -2.76
N HIS A 88 2.68 10.05 -1.70
CA HIS A 88 1.41 9.33 -1.61
C HIS A 88 0.15 10.16 -1.89
N LYS A 89 0.26 11.30 -2.57
CA LYS A 89 -0.93 12.04 -3.00
C LYS A 89 -1.75 11.21 -3.98
N ALA A 90 -3.08 11.27 -3.83
CA ALA A 90 -4.01 10.61 -4.77
C ALA A 90 -3.76 11.04 -6.22
N SER A 91 -3.41 12.32 -6.44
CA SER A 91 -3.02 12.85 -7.76
C SER A 91 -1.82 12.14 -8.40
N ASN A 92 -0.92 11.56 -7.58
CA ASN A 92 0.26 10.83 -8.05
C ASN A 92 -0.06 9.39 -8.47
N TRP A 93 -1.28 8.91 -8.23
CA TRP A 93 -1.78 7.66 -8.81
C TRP A 93 -2.30 7.86 -10.25
N HIS A 94 -1.65 8.80 -10.94
CA HIS A 94 -1.84 9.38 -12.29
C HIS A 94 -3.30 9.39 -12.76
N GLU A 95 -3.91 10.52 -12.49
CA GLU A 95 -5.07 11.05 -13.18
C GLU A 95 -4.57 11.88 -14.37
N GLN A 96 -4.79 11.44 -15.60
CA GLN A 96 -4.64 12.32 -16.76
C GLN A 96 -5.92 13.12 -16.91
N VAL A 97 -5.83 14.45 -16.83
CA VAL A 97 -6.97 15.32 -17.15
C VAL A 97 -7.40 15.00 -18.58
N ASP A 98 -8.70 14.73 -18.76
CA ASP A 98 -9.29 14.56 -20.09
C ASP A 98 -8.93 15.79 -20.93
N PRO A 99 -8.26 15.65 -22.08
CA PRO A 99 -7.88 16.78 -22.94
C PRO A 99 -9.05 17.68 -23.33
N GLU A 100 -10.27 17.16 -23.33
CA GLU A 100 -11.47 17.92 -23.66
C GLU A 100 -12.05 18.70 -22.46
N TYR A 101 -11.59 18.44 -21.23
CA TYR A 101 -12.08 19.09 -20.02
C TYR A 101 -11.95 20.62 -20.08
N GLU A 102 -10.77 21.14 -20.45
CA GLU A 102 -10.56 22.58 -20.55
C GLU A 102 -11.49 23.24 -21.57
N THR A 103 -11.78 22.54 -22.66
CA THR A 103 -12.71 23.00 -23.69
C THR A 103 -14.14 23.07 -23.15
N ARG A 104 -14.59 22.06 -22.39
CA ARG A 104 -15.90 22.07 -21.71
C ARG A 104 -15.99 23.20 -20.69
N VAL A 105 -14.96 23.39 -19.86
CA VAL A 105 -14.90 24.49 -18.87
C VAL A 105 -15.01 25.86 -19.55
N LYS A 106 -14.32 26.09 -20.67
CA LYS A 106 -14.43 27.33 -21.44
C LYS A 106 -15.84 27.55 -21.98
N GLN A 107 -16.48 26.51 -22.51
CA GLN A 107 -17.86 26.60 -23.01
C GLN A 107 -18.86 26.97 -21.90
N ILE A 108 -18.67 26.44 -20.68
CA ILE A 108 -19.50 26.78 -19.52
C ILE A 108 -19.29 28.25 -19.11
N ALA A 109 -18.04 28.71 -19.07
CA ALA A 109 -17.72 30.11 -18.77
C ALA A 109 -18.32 31.09 -19.80
N GLU A 110 -18.45 30.65 -21.05
CA GLU A 110 -19.14 31.37 -22.13
C GLU A 110 -20.68 31.26 -22.06
N GLY A 111 -21.23 30.58 -21.06
CA GLY A 111 -22.68 30.42 -20.87
C GLY A 111 -23.33 29.45 -21.87
N LYS A 112 -22.55 28.64 -22.60
CA LYS A 112 -23.05 27.70 -23.60
C LYS A 112 -23.66 26.43 -22.99
N VAL A 113 -23.43 26.19 -21.70
CA VAL A 113 -24.00 25.07 -20.94
C VAL A 113 -24.98 25.64 -19.90
N GLN A 114 -26.22 25.17 -19.92
CA GLN A 114 -27.24 25.62 -18.98
C GLN A 114 -27.24 24.75 -17.71
N PRO A 115 -27.43 25.35 -16.52
CA PRO A 115 -27.53 24.59 -15.28
C PRO A 115 -28.76 23.67 -15.29
N GLU A 116 -28.63 22.57 -14.56
CA GLU A 116 -29.70 21.60 -14.32
C GLU A 116 -30.97 22.27 -13.78
N SER A 117 -32.14 21.91 -14.33
CA SER A 117 -33.43 22.46 -13.90
C SER A 117 -33.85 21.96 -12.52
N GLU A 118 -34.47 22.83 -11.71
CA GLU A 118 -35.06 22.42 -10.43
C GLU A 118 -36.16 21.36 -10.66
N GLY A 119 -35.99 20.16 -10.09
CA GLY A 119 -36.95 19.05 -10.20
C GLY A 119 -36.46 17.78 -10.89
N LEU A 120 -35.16 17.64 -11.16
CA LEU A 120 -34.58 16.42 -11.74
C LEU A 120 -34.76 15.21 -10.82
N ASP A 121 -35.26 14.11 -11.40
CA ASP A 121 -35.24 12.80 -10.75
C ASP A 121 -33.79 12.35 -10.52
N THR A 122 -33.46 12.01 -9.27
CA THR A 122 -32.15 11.46 -8.90
C THR A 122 -31.73 10.26 -9.74
N LYS A 123 -32.67 9.48 -10.29
CA LYS A 123 -32.38 8.36 -11.21
C LYS A 123 -32.00 8.80 -12.62
N ALA A 124 -32.36 10.01 -13.03
CA ALA A 124 -32.00 10.59 -14.32
C ALA A 124 -30.66 11.34 -14.27
N ARG A 125 -30.05 11.45 -13.08
CA ARG A 125 -28.75 12.08 -12.90
C ARG A 125 -27.66 11.21 -13.53
N GLN A 126 -26.85 11.81 -14.40
CA GLN A 126 -25.75 11.11 -15.04
C GLN A 126 -24.68 10.73 -14.00
N GLU A 127 -24.04 9.56 -14.17
CA GLU A 127 -22.95 9.10 -13.29
C GLU A 127 -21.66 9.93 -13.45
N TYR A 128 -21.60 10.75 -14.48
CA TYR A 128 -20.46 11.58 -14.84
C TYR A 128 -20.88 13.05 -14.90
N ASP A 129 -20.09 13.92 -14.25
CA ASP A 129 -20.29 15.37 -14.24
C ASP A 129 -19.28 16.04 -15.21
N PRO A 130 -19.74 16.73 -16.27
CA PRO A 130 -18.89 17.43 -17.24
C PRO A 130 -18.01 18.54 -16.66
N VAL A 131 -18.32 19.06 -15.47
CA VAL A 131 -17.62 20.19 -14.84
C VAL A 131 -16.72 19.75 -13.68
N CYS A 132 -16.93 18.55 -13.16
CA CYS A 132 -16.17 17.99 -12.04
C CYS A 132 -14.81 17.45 -12.51
N MET A 133 -13.71 18.06 -12.04
CA MET A 133 -12.35 17.61 -12.37
C MET A 133 -12.11 16.12 -12.04
N ASN A 134 -12.71 15.60 -10.96
CA ASN A 134 -12.55 14.19 -10.57
C ASN A 134 -13.32 13.20 -11.47
N CYS A 135 -14.38 13.65 -12.16
CA CYS A 135 -15.06 12.87 -13.18
C CYS A 135 -14.31 12.92 -14.50
N ASN A 136 -13.58 14.01 -14.76
CA ASN A 136 -12.89 14.33 -16.00
C ASN A 136 -11.41 13.94 -15.98
N VAL A 137 -11.06 12.88 -15.25
CA VAL A 137 -9.71 12.34 -15.18
C VAL A 137 -9.71 10.87 -15.56
N LYS A 138 -8.80 10.50 -16.46
CA LYS A 138 -8.49 9.10 -16.72
C LYS A 138 -7.62 8.59 -15.58
N LYS A 139 -8.21 7.76 -14.72
CA LYS A 139 -7.51 7.06 -13.64
C LYS A 139 -6.59 5.99 -14.25
N LYS A 140 -5.42 5.79 -13.65
CA LYS A 140 -4.57 4.64 -13.97
C LYS A 140 -5.29 3.32 -13.74
N ASP A 141 -4.93 2.33 -14.55
CA ASP A 141 -5.23 0.94 -14.25
C ASP A 141 -4.46 0.52 -12.98
N VAL A 142 -5.21 0.22 -11.92
CA VAL A 142 -4.66 -0.31 -10.69
C VAL A 142 -4.62 -1.83 -10.83
N ILE A 143 -3.43 -2.39 -11.01
CA ILE A 143 -3.24 -3.85 -10.95
C ILE A 143 -3.37 -4.32 -9.50
N LEU A 144 -3.88 -5.55 -9.31
CA LEU A 144 -4.09 -6.15 -7.98
C LEU A 144 -2.83 -6.12 -7.11
N GLU A 145 -1.65 -6.30 -7.72
CA GLU A 145 -0.36 -6.27 -7.05
C GLU A 145 -0.09 -4.92 -6.34
N HIS A 146 -0.55 -3.80 -6.90
CA HIS A 146 -0.44 -2.49 -6.24
C HIS A 146 -1.33 -2.37 -4.99
N MET A 147 -2.32 -3.25 -4.84
CA MET A 147 -3.29 -3.25 -3.73
C MET A 147 -2.95 -4.30 -2.67
N MET A 148 -1.86 -5.06 -2.88
CA MET A 148 -1.45 -6.12 -1.97
C MET A 148 -0.28 -5.67 -1.10
N LEU A 149 -0.32 -6.13 0.16
CA LEU A 149 0.81 -6.05 1.06
C LEU A 149 1.10 -7.48 1.53
N HIS A 150 2.36 -7.90 1.49
CA HIS A 150 2.82 -9.25 1.88
C HIS A 150 2.76 -9.46 3.40
N LEU A 151 1.56 -9.34 3.97
CA LEU A 151 1.24 -9.63 5.37
C LEU A 151 0.09 -10.62 5.41
N HIS A 152 0.32 -11.73 6.10
CA HIS A 152 -0.68 -12.76 6.28
C HIS A 152 -0.88 -13.04 7.77
N CYS A 153 -2.12 -13.01 8.21
CA CYS A 153 -2.44 -13.34 9.57
C CYS A 153 -2.53 -14.85 9.76
N LEU A 154 -1.45 -15.46 10.23
CA LEU A 154 -1.36 -16.91 10.42
C LEU A 154 -2.18 -17.44 11.59
N LYS A 155 -2.21 -16.72 12.72
CA LYS A 155 -2.82 -17.21 13.96
C LYS A 155 -3.26 -16.07 14.88
N TYR A 156 -4.44 -16.24 15.47
CA TYR A 156 -4.87 -15.53 16.67
C TYR A 156 -5.09 -16.54 17.79
N GLN A 157 -4.68 -16.20 19.00
CA GLN A 157 -4.86 -17.08 20.15
C GLN A 157 -5.07 -16.26 21.41
N THR A 158 -6.05 -16.68 22.19
CA THR A 158 -6.31 -16.23 23.56
C THR A 158 -6.27 -17.43 24.50
N SER A 159 -6.60 -17.23 25.77
CA SER A 159 -6.81 -18.33 26.73
C SER A 159 -8.04 -19.17 26.41
N GLU A 160 -9.02 -18.62 25.68
CA GLU A 160 -10.33 -19.24 25.46
C GLU A 160 -10.47 -19.83 24.05
N TRP A 161 -9.81 -19.25 23.06
CA TRP A 161 -9.95 -19.67 21.67
C TRP A 161 -8.65 -19.51 20.87
N SER A 162 -8.58 -20.26 19.77
CA SER A 162 -7.49 -20.17 18.81
C SER A 162 -8.07 -20.27 17.40
N TYR A 163 -7.63 -19.38 16.52
CA TYR A 163 -7.89 -19.42 15.09
C TYR A 163 -6.56 -19.50 14.35
N SER A 164 -6.49 -20.29 13.29
CA SER A 164 -5.33 -20.32 12.41
C SER A 164 -5.78 -20.50 10.97
N SER A 165 -5.06 -19.86 10.06
CA SER A 165 -5.20 -20.03 8.62
C SER A 165 -4.05 -20.86 8.06
N GLU A 166 -4.22 -21.36 6.85
CA GLU A 166 -3.13 -21.97 6.10
C GLU A 166 -2.10 -20.92 5.68
N ILE A 167 -0.85 -21.37 5.55
CA ILE A 167 0.22 -20.50 5.05
C ILE A 167 -0.05 -20.17 3.57
N PRO A 168 0.02 -18.89 3.15
CA PRO A 168 -0.24 -18.54 1.77
C PRO A 168 0.88 -19.07 0.87
N LEU A 169 0.56 -19.36 -0.39
CA LEU A 169 1.49 -19.97 -1.34
C LEU A 169 2.82 -19.20 -1.47
N TRP A 170 2.76 -17.86 -1.50
CA TRP A 170 3.94 -16.99 -1.59
C TRP A 170 4.88 -17.10 -0.38
N ALA A 171 4.37 -17.58 0.78
CA ALA A 171 5.16 -17.73 2.00
C ALA A 171 5.74 -19.15 2.18
N ILE A 172 5.44 -20.08 1.27
CA ILE A 172 5.97 -21.45 1.30
C ILE A 172 7.36 -21.45 0.66
N GLN A 173 8.31 -22.13 1.31
CA GLN A 173 9.63 -22.31 0.71
C GLN A 173 9.50 -23.17 -0.56
N PRO A 174 9.99 -22.74 -1.73
CA PRO A 174 9.77 -23.44 -3.00
C PRO A 174 10.16 -24.93 -3.04
N ASN A 175 11.06 -25.36 -2.15
CA ASN A 175 11.54 -26.74 -2.06
C ASN A 175 10.90 -27.57 -0.92
N ASP A 176 9.97 -27.03 -0.14
CA ASP A 176 9.25 -27.79 0.90
C ASP A 176 8.02 -28.46 0.29
N ILE A 177 8.27 -29.59 -0.39
CA ILE A 177 7.32 -30.39 -1.20
C ILE A 177 6.10 -30.90 -0.39
N ARG A 178 6.11 -30.76 0.94
CA ARG A 178 5.05 -31.26 1.84
C ARG A 178 3.83 -30.34 1.96
N LYS A 179 3.85 -29.14 1.37
CA LYS A 179 2.80 -28.12 1.59
C LYS A 179 2.24 -27.46 0.34
N VAL A 180 2.65 -27.87 -0.86
CA VAL A 180 2.09 -27.31 -2.11
C VAL A 180 0.82 -28.10 -2.46
N PRO A 181 -0.38 -27.50 -2.49
CA PRO A 181 -1.58 -28.17 -2.99
C PRO A 181 -1.34 -28.68 -4.41
N GLU A 182 -1.73 -29.93 -4.70
CA GLU A 182 -1.45 -30.60 -5.99
C GLU A 182 -1.97 -29.82 -7.22
N ASP A 183 -3.01 -28.99 -7.04
CA ASP A 183 -3.64 -28.17 -8.07
C ASP A 183 -3.07 -26.75 -8.22
N THR A 184 -1.93 -26.42 -7.60
CA THR A 184 -1.34 -25.08 -7.75
C THR A 184 -0.81 -24.89 -9.17
N PRO A 185 -1.31 -23.91 -9.96
CA PRO A 185 -0.75 -23.60 -11.27
C PRO A 185 0.74 -23.32 -11.10
N ARG A 186 1.58 -24.08 -11.79
CA ARG A 186 3.04 -23.86 -11.83
C ARG A 186 3.35 -22.67 -12.73
N ASP A 187 2.80 -21.50 -12.43
CA ASP A 187 3.23 -20.29 -13.11
C ASP A 187 4.63 -19.93 -12.61
N ARG A 188 5.58 -20.41 -13.40
CA ARG A 188 6.99 -20.05 -13.33
C ARG A 188 7.10 -18.58 -13.69
N HIS A 189 7.01 -17.69 -12.72
CA HIS A 189 7.75 -16.43 -12.81
C HIS A 189 9.21 -16.71 -12.46
N ALA A 190 9.85 -17.48 -13.34
CA ALA A 190 11.28 -17.45 -13.49
C ALA A 190 11.64 -16.08 -14.04
N VAL A 191 12.01 -15.15 -13.16
CA VAL A 191 12.70 -13.94 -13.57
C VAL A 191 14.12 -14.38 -13.93
N GLN A 192 14.32 -14.78 -15.19
CA GLN A 192 15.64 -14.79 -15.80
C GLN A 192 16.15 -13.35 -15.76
N SER A 193 17.16 -13.10 -14.94
CA SER A 193 18.00 -11.90 -15.03
C SER A 193 19.28 -12.31 -15.77
N TYR A 194 19.63 -11.50 -16.78
CA TYR A 194 20.90 -11.55 -17.49
C TYR A 194 22.08 -11.16 -16.58
#